data_AF-A0A661XUC5-F1
#
_entry.id   AF-A0A661XUC5-F1
#
_cell.length_a   1.000
_cell.length_b   1.000
_cell.length_c   1.000
_cell.angle_alpha   90.00
_cell.angle_beta   90.00
_cell.angle_gamma   90.00
#
_symmetry.space_group_name_H-M   'P 1'
#
loop_
_entity.id
_entity.type
_entity.pdbx_description
1 polymer ?
#
loop_
_entity_poly.entity_id
_entity_poly.type
_entity_poly.pdbx_seq_one_letter_code
_entity_poly.pdbx_strand_id
1 'polypeptide(L)'
;MYKKSLFFLILATLLLVGGLLLQKISGTYYNSQAYYSQLVEENLREEIREMEYEMVPLLDSVSTTEILNFGDFNRKTKYPYFVFRNQELKVWSDYHFAPDYHLIEGNYSIKLISYNNDIFITRKWFSESKTGQIEIVSILPIYTDFAVQNKYLSNFTNEDLFNRQEVSISAKADKDAYAIEFRNTPVFWLKSLPDFSLTYSPYKTALFIIYNLAILFLIVAIALWARRRAVGKHKWVMLLATLAIWVVLKITMNVFNFPGALSGIDLFDSQFFAVSWFERSFADLLLNTTMIFLLSAIAFKKYRIVIGKAHSSSTLRMLYAVLLVFLLNLVFNYQYLQLRTIYFNSQISLDITKSLTFDSFRVMAILVFFLISLSTAMLFHILFRRLEIQAASRREKVISLIVGSVTFWLFTYLVNLPVASLVGVTMAIIIILFISKIHKSLQQLSNAITLYILFWIMIESIVVGWCIAEFENIRETNKMVRYAQNLASKNDYMAE
;
A
#
# COMPACT_ATOMS: atom_id res chain seq x y z
N MET A 1 -20.26 4.38 33.37
CA MET A 1 -19.93 4.38 31.92
C MET A 1 -19.40 5.73 31.43
N TYR A 2 -20.00 6.90 31.76
CA TYR A 2 -19.49 8.27 31.39
C TYR A 2 -17.97 8.43 31.54
N LYS A 3 -17.45 8.02 32.70
CA LYS A 3 -16.01 8.01 33.01
C LYS A 3 -15.15 7.29 31.97
N LYS A 4 -15.64 6.21 31.33
CA LYS A 4 -14.88 5.45 30.33
C LYS A 4 -14.68 6.20 29.01
N SER A 5 -15.70 6.90 28.49
CA SER A 5 -15.54 7.65 27.23
C SER A 5 -14.68 8.89 27.43
N LEU A 6 -14.84 9.56 28.58
CA LEU A 6 -14.00 10.70 28.95
C LEU A 6 -12.54 10.26 29.17
N PHE A 7 -12.32 9.11 29.81
CA PHE A 7 -10.99 8.52 29.99
C PHE A 7 -10.25 8.31 28.66
N PHE A 8 -10.89 7.65 27.68
CA PHE A 8 -10.28 7.47 26.36
C PHE A 8 -10.06 8.78 25.60
N LEU A 9 -10.95 9.77 25.77
CA LEU A 9 -10.76 11.08 25.19
C LEU A 9 -9.52 11.78 25.78
N ILE A 10 -9.37 11.78 27.11
CA ILE A 10 -8.20 12.35 27.79
C ILE A 10 -6.92 11.65 27.33
N LEU A 11 -6.93 10.32 27.24
CA LEU A 11 -5.78 9.55 26.80
C LEU A 11 -5.41 9.86 25.34
N ALA A 12 -6.39 9.98 24.45
CA ALA A 12 -6.18 10.41 23.07
C ALA A 12 -5.56 11.82 23.00
N THR A 13 -6.07 12.76 23.80
CA THR A 13 -5.54 14.13 23.85
C THR A 13 -4.10 14.16 24.38
N LEU A 14 -3.80 13.40 25.44
CA LEU A 14 -2.44 13.31 26.00
C LEU A 14 -1.46 12.75 24.98
N LEU A 15 -1.83 11.69 24.24
CA LEU A 15 -0.97 11.13 23.20
C LEU A 15 -0.79 12.07 22.01
N LEU A 16 -1.84 12.78 21.57
CA LEU A 16 -1.73 13.78 20.49
C LEU A 16 -0.78 14.91 20.90
N VAL A 17 -0.96 15.48 22.10
CA VAL A 17 -0.11 16.56 22.59
C VAL A 17 1.32 16.07 22.80
N GLY A 18 1.50 14.88 23.38
CA GLY A 18 2.82 14.27 23.57
C GLY A 18 3.54 14.00 22.24
N GLY A 19 2.83 13.46 21.25
CA GLY A 19 3.36 13.25 19.90
C GLY A 19 3.76 14.55 19.22
N LEU A 20 2.93 15.60 19.30
CA LEU A 20 3.24 16.92 18.74
C LEU A 20 4.45 17.57 19.42
N LEU A 21 4.57 17.44 20.74
CA LEU A 21 5.72 17.94 21.49
C LEU A 21 7.01 17.20 21.11
N LEU A 22 6.96 15.87 21.05
CA LEU A 22 8.09 15.05 20.61
C LEU A 22 8.48 15.39 19.16
N GLN A 23 7.49 15.63 18.30
CA GLN A 23 7.74 16.03 16.92
C GLN A 23 8.42 17.39 16.82
N LYS A 24 8.00 18.36 17.64
CA LYS A 24 8.56 19.71 17.65
C LYS A 24 9.95 19.79 18.28
N ILE A 25 10.20 19.04 19.35
CA ILE A 25 11.46 19.09 20.11
C ILE A 25 12.54 18.26 19.41
N SER A 26 12.20 17.02 19.01
CA SER A 26 13.20 16.06 18.53
C SER A 26 13.24 15.94 17.01
N GLY A 27 12.23 16.44 16.29
CA GLY A 27 12.14 16.27 14.85
C GLY A 27 13.24 16.94 14.04
N THR A 28 13.76 18.08 14.51
CA THR A 28 14.88 18.77 13.86
C THR A 28 16.16 17.95 13.94
N TYR A 29 16.40 17.29 15.07
CA TYR A 29 17.57 16.43 15.27
C TYR A 29 17.50 15.16 14.42
N TYR A 30 16.39 14.42 14.50
CA TYR A 30 16.26 13.13 13.81
C TYR A 30 16.10 13.25 12.28
N ASN A 31 15.69 14.41 11.77
CA ASN A 31 15.71 14.71 10.33
C ASN A 31 16.99 15.43 9.89
N SER A 32 17.99 15.58 10.76
CA SER A 32 19.26 16.20 10.38
C SER A 32 20.16 15.21 9.65
N GLN A 33 20.93 15.71 8.68
CA GLN A 33 21.93 14.90 8.00
C GLN A 33 23.09 14.48 8.92
N ALA A 34 23.35 15.25 9.98
CA ALA A 34 24.32 14.90 11.01
C ALA A 34 23.91 13.65 11.81
N TYR A 35 22.61 13.51 12.14
CA TYR A 35 22.12 12.27 12.75
C TYR A 35 22.24 11.10 11.78
N TYR A 36 21.95 11.33 10.49
CA TYR A 36 22.08 10.28 9.48
C TYR A 36 23.53 9.83 9.28
N SER A 37 24.50 10.74 9.25
CA SER A 37 25.92 10.36 9.13
C SER A 37 26.36 9.52 10.32
N GLN A 38 25.97 9.90 11.55
CA GLN A 38 26.23 9.10 12.75
C GLN A 38 25.57 7.72 12.70
N LEU A 39 24.36 7.62 12.16
CA LEU A 39 23.67 6.35 11.97
C LEU A 39 24.40 5.46 10.98
N VAL A 40 24.84 6.02 9.84
CA VAL A 40 25.62 5.28 8.83
C VAL A 40 26.97 4.84 9.39
N GLU A 41 27.63 5.65 10.21
CA GLU A 41 28.88 5.27 10.91
C GLU A 41 28.67 4.09 11.86
N GLU A 42 27.56 4.08 12.60
CA GLU A 42 27.24 2.96 13.50
C GLU A 42 26.91 1.69 12.70
N ASN A 43 26.10 1.80 11.65
CA ASN A 43 25.80 0.68 10.76
C ASN A 43 27.07 0.12 10.10
N LEU A 44 27.97 1.00 9.63
CA LEU A 44 29.26 0.60 9.07
C LEU A 44 30.11 -0.17 10.09
N ARG A 45 30.10 0.29 11.35
CA ARG A 45 30.85 -0.36 12.43
C ARG A 45 30.31 -1.75 12.74
N GLU A 46 28.98 -1.93 12.74
CA GLU A 46 28.36 -3.24 12.92
C GLU A 46 28.62 -4.17 11.73
N GLU A 47 28.42 -3.72 10.48
CA GLU A 47 28.72 -4.53 9.29
C GLU A 47 30.19 -4.97 9.24
N ILE A 48 31.13 -4.08 9.58
CA ILE A 48 32.55 -4.43 9.64
C ILE A 48 32.84 -5.42 10.79
N ARG A 49 32.16 -5.26 11.94
CA ARG A 49 32.32 -6.20 13.07
C ARG A 49 31.81 -7.58 12.72
N GLU A 50 30.65 -7.69 12.06
CA GLU A 50 30.12 -8.95 11.57
C GLU A 50 31.06 -9.59 10.54
N MET A 51 31.57 -8.79 9.59
CA MET A 51 32.56 -9.25 8.61
C MET A 51 33.84 -9.76 9.30
N GLU A 52 34.36 -9.03 10.29
CA GLU A 52 35.51 -9.48 11.09
C GLU A 52 35.23 -10.80 11.81
N TYR A 53 34.04 -10.94 12.40
CA TYR A 53 33.61 -12.15 13.10
C TYR A 53 33.52 -13.36 12.16
N GLU A 54 32.94 -13.21 10.96
CA GLU A 54 32.87 -14.28 9.95
C GLU A 54 34.26 -14.73 9.47
N MET A 55 35.25 -13.83 9.49
CA MET A 55 36.61 -14.12 9.03
C MET A 55 37.50 -14.79 10.09
N VAL A 56 37.15 -14.76 11.38
CA VAL A 56 37.96 -15.39 12.45
C VAL A 56 38.27 -16.87 12.16
N PRO A 57 37.29 -17.74 11.84
CA PRO A 57 37.59 -19.14 11.57
C PRO A 57 38.44 -19.36 10.31
N LEU A 58 38.35 -18.44 9.34
CA LEU A 58 39.14 -18.49 8.12
C LEU A 58 40.61 -18.15 8.43
N LEU A 59 40.84 -17.10 9.21
CA LEU A 59 42.16 -16.70 9.68
C LEU A 59 42.85 -17.81 10.48
N ASP A 60 42.10 -18.50 11.36
CA ASP A 60 42.60 -19.65 12.11
C ASP A 60 42.95 -20.84 11.19
N SER A 61 42.13 -21.09 10.16
CA SER A 61 42.36 -22.20 9.22
C SER A 61 43.58 -21.95 8.32
N VAL A 62 43.76 -20.70 7.86
CA VAL A 62 44.84 -20.29 6.96
C VAL A 62 46.20 -20.26 7.68
N SER A 63 46.22 -19.97 8.98
CA SER A 63 47.45 -19.98 9.78
C SER A 63 47.92 -21.40 10.16
N THR A 64 47.02 -22.38 10.19
CA THR A 64 47.29 -23.75 10.66
C THR A 64 47.42 -24.79 9.54
N THR A 65 46.76 -24.58 8.40
CA THR A 65 46.65 -25.57 7.32
C THR A 65 47.29 -25.05 6.04
N GLU A 66 48.02 -25.90 5.31
CA GLU A 66 48.46 -25.53 3.96
C GLU A 66 47.24 -25.42 3.03
N ILE A 67 47.10 -24.29 2.32
CA ILE A 67 46.08 -24.14 1.27
C ILE A 67 46.43 -25.11 0.13
N LEU A 68 45.93 -26.33 0.21
CA LEU A 68 46.17 -27.40 -0.76
C LEU A 68 44.97 -27.62 -1.68
N ASN A 69 43.73 -27.43 -1.19
CA ASN A 69 42.51 -27.60 -1.97
C ASN A 69 41.48 -26.48 -1.73
N PHE A 70 40.79 -26.07 -2.81
CA PHE A 70 39.74 -25.04 -2.79
C PHE A 70 38.54 -25.43 -1.90
N GLY A 71 38.24 -26.73 -1.81
CA GLY A 71 37.09 -27.26 -1.05
C GLY A 71 37.18 -27.02 0.46
N ASP A 72 38.38 -26.90 1.03
CA ASP A 72 38.60 -26.69 2.47
C ASP A 72 38.16 -25.28 2.91
N PHE A 73 38.01 -24.38 1.94
CA PHE A 73 37.67 -22.97 2.14
C PHE A 73 36.36 -22.59 1.46
N ASN A 74 35.47 -23.53 1.14
CA ASN A 74 34.15 -23.23 0.59
C ASN A 74 33.12 -23.00 1.72
N ARG A 75 33.22 -21.86 2.41
CA ARG A 75 32.29 -21.48 3.49
C ARG A 75 31.26 -20.47 2.98
N LYS A 76 29.99 -20.72 3.30
CA LYS A 76 28.92 -19.77 3.05
C LYS A 76 29.05 -18.61 4.05
N THR A 77 29.39 -17.44 3.54
CA THR A 77 29.58 -16.19 4.29
C THR A 77 28.64 -15.12 3.74
N LYS A 78 28.27 -14.13 4.56
CA LYS A 78 27.51 -12.95 4.10
C LYS A 78 28.40 -12.07 3.23
N TYR A 79 29.68 -11.96 3.60
CA TYR A 79 30.65 -11.08 2.95
C TYR A 79 31.64 -11.89 2.10
N PRO A 80 31.73 -11.62 0.78
CA PRO A 80 32.72 -12.24 -0.08
C PRO A 80 34.15 -12.07 0.46
N TYR A 81 34.98 -13.10 0.32
CA TYR A 81 36.38 -13.07 0.66
C TYR A 81 37.28 -13.72 -0.40
N PHE A 82 38.51 -13.25 -0.41
CA PHE A 82 39.55 -13.60 -1.37
C PHE A 82 40.86 -13.83 -0.62
N VAL A 83 41.52 -14.94 -0.90
CA VAL A 83 42.80 -15.31 -0.29
C VAL A 83 43.88 -15.27 -1.36
N PHE A 84 44.86 -14.39 -1.15
CA PHE A 84 46.02 -14.23 -2.00
C PHE A 84 47.25 -14.83 -1.32
N ARG A 85 48.09 -15.50 -2.11
CA ARG A 85 49.40 -15.96 -1.68
C ARG A 85 50.43 -15.40 -2.64
N ASN A 86 51.41 -14.66 -2.13
CA ASN A 86 52.43 -14.01 -2.95
C ASN A 86 51.80 -13.23 -4.13
N GLN A 87 50.75 -12.45 -3.85
CA GLN A 87 50.01 -11.63 -4.83
C GLN A 87 49.13 -12.41 -5.83
N GLU A 88 49.15 -13.74 -5.82
CA GLU A 88 48.29 -14.57 -6.66
C GLU A 88 47.03 -15.01 -5.92
N LEU A 89 45.86 -14.84 -6.56
CA LEU A 89 44.58 -15.31 -6.03
C LEU A 89 44.55 -16.84 -5.98
N LYS A 90 44.27 -17.41 -4.80
CA LYS A 90 44.19 -18.87 -4.59
C LYS A 90 42.78 -19.34 -4.23
N VAL A 91 42.04 -18.53 -3.48
CA VAL A 91 40.68 -18.86 -3.04
C VAL A 91 39.79 -17.64 -3.20
N TRP A 92 38.56 -17.84 -3.65
CA TRP A 92 37.50 -16.86 -3.68
C TRP A 92 36.19 -17.50 -3.20
N SER A 93 35.40 -16.79 -2.41
CA SER A 93 34.09 -17.28 -1.96
C SER A 93 32.95 -16.87 -2.89
N ASP A 94 33.19 -15.92 -3.78
CA ASP A 94 32.21 -15.40 -4.74
C ASP A 94 32.87 -15.20 -6.11
N TYR A 95 32.12 -15.45 -7.18
CA TYR A 95 32.54 -15.29 -8.57
C TYR A 95 32.04 -13.99 -9.20
N HIS A 96 31.06 -13.30 -8.59
CA HIS A 96 30.48 -12.09 -9.16
C HIS A 96 31.48 -10.93 -9.21
N PHE A 97 32.48 -10.92 -8.33
CA PHE A 97 33.53 -9.92 -8.32
C PHE A 97 34.83 -10.50 -7.76
N ALA A 98 35.88 -10.63 -8.59
CA ALA A 98 37.22 -10.96 -8.13
C ALA A 98 38.13 -9.73 -8.37
N PRO A 99 38.58 -9.02 -7.32
CA PRO A 99 39.39 -7.82 -7.50
C PRO A 99 40.75 -8.16 -8.11
N ASP A 100 41.19 -7.33 -9.06
CA ASP A 100 42.60 -7.31 -9.48
C ASP A 100 43.47 -6.93 -8.27
N TYR A 101 44.59 -7.61 -8.08
CA TYR A 101 45.50 -7.38 -6.95
C TYR A 101 45.96 -5.93 -6.87
N HIS A 102 46.13 -5.26 -8.02
CA HIS A 102 46.50 -3.84 -8.08
C HIS A 102 45.52 -2.90 -7.34
N LEU A 103 44.22 -3.26 -7.25
CA LEU A 103 43.22 -2.46 -6.56
C LEU A 103 43.35 -2.58 -5.02
N ILE A 104 43.81 -3.74 -4.55
CA ILE A 104 43.92 -4.13 -3.14
C ILE A 104 45.36 -4.13 -2.62
N GLU A 105 46.30 -3.62 -3.42
CA GLU A 105 47.70 -3.46 -3.06
C GLU A 105 47.87 -2.46 -1.91
N GLY A 106 48.90 -2.70 -1.09
CA GLY A 106 49.28 -1.87 0.04
C GLY A 106 48.94 -2.49 1.41
N ASN A 107 49.42 -1.83 2.46
CA ASN A 107 49.13 -2.15 3.84
C ASN A 107 48.08 -1.18 4.37
N TYR A 108 46.84 -1.65 4.46
CA TYR A 108 45.73 -0.89 4.99
C TYR A 108 44.83 -1.80 5.78
N SER A 109 44.15 -1.20 6.75
CA SER A 109 43.15 -1.92 7.53
C SER A 109 41.81 -1.92 6.80
N ILE A 110 41.35 -0.76 6.32
CA ILE A 110 40.13 -0.58 5.54
C ILE A 110 40.43 0.36 4.38
N LYS A 111 39.86 0.09 3.20
CA LYS A 111 40.00 0.95 2.02
C LYS A 111 38.72 0.93 1.19
N LEU A 112 38.26 2.12 0.81
CA LEU A 112 37.21 2.27 -0.20
C LEU A 112 37.82 2.07 -1.59
N ILE A 113 37.20 1.23 -2.40
CA ILE A 113 37.59 1.01 -3.79
C ILE A 113 36.38 1.30 -4.67
N SER A 114 36.62 1.99 -5.79
CA SER A 114 35.62 2.22 -6.83
C SER A 114 36.17 1.70 -8.15
N TYR A 115 35.41 0.82 -8.80
CA TYR A 115 35.80 0.17 -10.05
C TYR A 115 34.55 -0.17 -10.88
N ASN A 116 34.53 0.17 -12.17
CA ASN A 116 33.41 -0.15 -13.09
C ASN A 116 32.01 0.18 -12.55
N ASN A 117 31.83 1.36 -11.94
CA ASN A 117 30.58 1.81 -11.30
C ASN A 117 30.15 1.03 -10.05
N ASP A 118 30.99 0.12 -9.55
CA ASP A 118 30.86 -0.48 -8.23
C ASP A 118 31.66 0.33 -7.21
N ILE A 119 31.11 0.43 -6.00
CA ILE A 119 31.77 0.97 -4.82
C ILE A 119 31.69 -0.08 -3.73
N PHE A 120 32.84 -0.40 -3.14
CA PHE A 120 32.93 -1.37 -2.06
C PHE A 120 34.01 -0.98 -1.05
N ILE A 121 33.80 -1.40 0.19
CA ILE A 121 34.81 -1.31 1.25
C ILE A 121 35.54 -2.65 1.33
N THR A 122 36.86 -2.60 1.39
CA THR A 122 37.70 -3.77 1.61
C THR A 122 38.30 -3.75 3.00
N ARG A 123 38.31 -4.91 3.65
CA ARG A 123 39.02 -5.18 4.90
C ARG A 123 40.10 -6.22 4.61
N LYS A 124 41.33 -5.93 5.01
CA LYS A 124 42.49 -6.77 4.72
C LYS A 124 43.13 -7.26 6.02
N TRP A 125 43.51 -8.53 6.01
CA TRP A 125 44.27 -9.18 7.07
C TRP A 125 45.50 -9.85 6.48
N PHE A 126 46.56 -9.90 7.28
CA PHE A 126 47.82 -10.55 6.94
C PHE A 126 48.01 -11.75 7.86
N SER A 127 48.39 -12.88 7.28
CA SER A 127 48.83 -14.06 8.02
C SER A 127 50.14 -14.56 7.42
N GLU A 128 51.09 -14.90 8.28
CA GLU A 128 52.28 -15.64 7.87
C GLU A 128 51.93 -17.13 7.86
N SER A 129 52.34 -17.83 6.79
CA SER A 129 52.27 -19.27 6.69
C SER A 129 53.66 -19.83 6.40
N LYS A 130 53.86 -21.13 6.64
CA LYS A 130 55.12 -21.83 6.32
C LYS A 130 55.54 -21.71 4.85
N THR A 131 54.61 -21.36 3.96
CA THR A 131 54.79 -21.33 2.50
C THR A 131 54.78 -19.92 1.89
N GLY A 132 54.72 -18.85 2.70
CA GLY A 132 54.75 -17.46 2.24
C GLY A 132 53.75 -16.55 2.95
N GLN A 133 53.69 -15.29 2.50
CA GLN A 133 52.75 -14.29 3.01
C GLN A 133 51.36 -14.53 2.42
N ILE A 134 50.36 -14.64 3.29
CA ILE A 134 48.97 -14.79 2.91
C ILE A 134 48.22 -13.50 3.25
N GLU A 135 47.48 -13.02 2.27
CA GLU A 135 46.62 -11.85 2.41
C GLU A 135 45.17 -12.28 2.23
N ILE A 136 44.35 -12.01 3.23
CA ILE A 136 42.92 -12.25 3.17
C ILE A 136 42.24 -10.91 3.00
N VAL A 137 41.40 -10.79 1.98
CA VAL A 137 40.61 -9.59 1.72
C VAL A 137 39.14 -9.97 1.72
N SER A 138 38.35 -9.29 2.54
CA SER A 138 36.89 -9.38 2.49
C SER A 138 36.30 -8.06 1.98
N ILE A 139 35.16 -8.16 1.31
CA ILE A 139 34.54 -7.07 0.57
C ILE A 139 33.12 -6.84 1.09
N LEU A 140 32.82 -5.59 1.43
CA LEU A 140 31.50 -5.08 1.72
C LEU A 140 31.01 -4.28 0.50
N PRO A 141 30.09 -4.80 -0.33
CA PRO A 141 29.50 -4.04 -1.42
C PRO A 141 28.62 -2.92 -0.87
N ILE A 142 28.76 -1.72 -1.44
CA ILE A 142 28.08 -0.51 -0.96
C ILE A 142 27.09 0.00 -1.99
N TYR A 143 27.52 0.07 -3.25
CA TYR A 143 26.74 0.65 -4.32
C TYR A 143 27.17 0.06 -5.67
N THR A 144 26.21 -0.25 -6.53
CA THR A 144 26.42 -0.67 -7.92
C THR A 144 25.43 0.06 -8.82
N ASP A 145 25.96 0.77 -9.81
CA ASP A 145 25.13 1.42 -10.84
C ASP A 145 25.16 0.61 -12.15
N PHE A 146 24.02 -0.01 -12.48
CA PHE A 146 23.87 -0.80 -13.69
C PHE A 146 23.49 0.11 -14.85
N ALA A 147 24.28 0.10 -15.92
CA ALA A 147 24.01 0.88 -17.14
C ALA A 147 22.67 0.52 -17.81
N VAL A 148 22.16 -0.69 -17.61
CA VAL A 148 20.87 -1.15 -18.16
C VAL A 148 20.00 -1.69 -17.03
N GLN A 149 18.91 -0.97 -16.73
CA GLN A 149 17.95 -1.33 -15.71
C GLN A 149 16.74 -2.07 -16.30
N ASN A 150 16.33 -3.17 -15.68
CA ASN A 150 15.12 -3.92 -16.00
C ASN A 150 14.61 -4.67 -14.76
N LYS A 151 13.51 -5.43 -14.88
CA LYS A 151 12.92 -6.17 -13.74
C LYS A 151 13.83 -7.20 -13.05
N TYR A 152 14.98 -7.52 -13.64
CA TYR A 152 15.99 -8.45 -13.10
C TYR A 152 17.31 -7.77 -12.70
N LEU A 153 17.56 -6.54 -13.21
CA LEU A 153 18.79 -5.78 -12.99
C LEU A 153 18.40 -4.38 -12.55
N SER A 154 18.63 -4.06 -11.29
CA SER A 154 18.36 -2.75 -10.71
C SER A 154 19.57 -2.33 -9.89
N ASN A 155 19.80 -1.02 -9.82
CA ASN A 155 20.89 -0.46 -9.02
C ASN A 155 20.86 -1.04 -7.61
N PHE A 156 22.04 -1.44 -7.12
CA PHE A 156 22.19 -1.97 -5.79
C PHE A 156 22.70 -0.86 -4.88
N THR A 157 22.09 -0.75 -3.72
CA THR A 157 22.56 0.10 -2.62
C THR A 157 22.44 -0.74 -1.37
N ASN A 158 23.49 -0.77 -0.55
CA ASN A 158 23.48 -1.56 0.68
C ASN A 158 22.42 -0.99 1.65
N GLU A 159 21.28 -1.68 1.73
CA GLU A 159 20.14 -1.25 2.53
C GLU A 159 20.44 -1.25 4.03
N ASP A 160 21.29 -2.16 4.50
CA ASP A 160 21.67 -2.26 5.91
C ASP A 160 22.56 -1.08 6.33
N LEU A 161 23.47 -0.67 5.44
CA LEU A 161 24.34 0.49 5.66
C LEU A 161 23.57 1.81 5.61
N PHE A 162 22.75 2.01 4.56
CA PHE A 162 22.09 3.30 4.29
C PHE A 162 20.64 3.39 4.73
N ASN A 163 20.10 2.33 5.36
CA ASN A 163 18.74 2.26 5.88
C ASN A 163 17.68 2.57 4.80
N ARG A 164 17.87 1.97 3.61
CA ARG A 164 17.01 2.11 2.42
C ARG A 164 16.83 3.54 1.90
N GLN A 165 17.78 4.42 2.20
CA GLN A 165 17.82 5.75 1.64
C GLN A 165 18.61 5.74 0.32
N GLU A 166 18.11 6.44 -0.69
CA GLU A 166 18.93 6.75 -1.87
C GLU A 166 20.05 7.72 -1.45
N VAL A 167 21.29 7.35 -1.74
CA VAL A 167 22.47 8.11 -1.35
C VAL A 167 23.40 8.34 -2.53
N SER A 168 24.06 9.50 -2.53
CA SER A 168 25.16 9.78 -3.44
C SER A 168 26.47 9.79 -2.67
N ILE A 169 27.35 8.87 -3.03
CA ILE A 169 28.61 8.60 -2.34
C ILE A 169 29.76 9.23 -3.14
N SER A 170 30.71 9.84 -2.45
CA SER A 170 31.94 10.36 -3.02
C SER A 170 33.15 9.75 -2.32
N ALA A 171 34.17 9.38 -3.10
CA ALA A 171 35.48 8.96 -2.60
C ALA A 171 36.39 10.13 -2.22
N LYS A 172 35.99 11.38 -2.52
CA LYS A 172 36.74 12.60 -2.21
C LYS A 172 35.88 13.54 -1.38
N ALA A 173 36.54 14.28 -0.49
CA ALA A 173 35.92 15.37 0.27
C ALA A 173 35.33 16.41 -0.69
N ASP A 174 34.06 16.74 -0.46
CA ASP A 174 33.32 17.79 -1.16
C ASP A 174 32.80 18.79 -0.13
N LYS A 175 32.61 20.06 -0.52
CA LYS A 175 32.24 21.15 0.41
C LYS A 175 30.91 20.92 1.11
N ASP A 176 30.01 20.18 0.46
CA ASP A 176 28.66 19.88 0.94
C ASP A 176 28.48 18.39 1.25
N ALA A 177 29.55 17.71 1.68
CA ALA A 177 29.49 16.28 2.00
C ALA A 177 29.93 15.97 3.44
N TYR A 178 29.23 15.03 4.06
CA TYR A 178 29.51 14.55 5.42
C TYR A 178 30.48 13.37 5.35
N ALA A 179 31.60 13.47 6.06
CA ALA A 179 32.53 12.36 6.18
C ALA A 179 31.90 11.23 7.00
N ILE A 180 32.07 9.99 6.55
CA ILE A 180 31.74 8.79 7.31
C ILE A 180 33.06 8.21 7.80
N GLU A 181 33.22 8.20 9.12
CA GLU A 181 34.46 7.78 9.76
C GLU A 181 34.36 6.37 10.33
N PHE A 182 35.44 5.60 10.17
CA PHE A 182 35.67 4.37 10.92
C PHE A 182 36.95 4.53 11.74
N ARG A 183 36.87 4.34 13.06
CA ARG A 183 37.99 4.53 14.00
C ARG A 183 38.71 5.89 13.83
N ASN A 184 37.93 6.97 13.65
CA ASN A 184 38.40 8.34 13.41
C ASN A 184 39.18 8.54 12.09
N THR A 185 38.98 7.65 11.11
CA THR A 185 39.52 7.82 9.76
C THR A 185 38.38 7.91 8.76
N PRO A 186 38.33 8.96 7.91
CA PRO A 186 37.27 9.11 6.91
C PRO A 186 37.42 8.05 5.83
N VAL A 187 36.36 7.27 5.62
CA VAL A 187 36.33 6.17 4.64
C VAL A 187 35.71 6.64 3.33
N PHE A 188 34.58 7.36 3.41
CA PHE A 188 33.87 7.94 2.27
C PHE A 188 33.05 9.16 2.70
N TRP A 189 32.50 9.90 1.73
CA TRP A 189 31.69 11.07 1.97
C TRP A 189 30.28 10.92 1.40
N LEU A 190 29.27 11.31 2.19
CA LEU A 190 27.87 11.38 1.77
C LEU A 190 27.54 12.79 1.30
N LYS A 191 27.11 12.96 0.05
CA LYS A 191 26.67 14.27 -0.44
C LYS A 191 25.40 14.73 0.26
N SER A 192 25.30 16.03 0.50
CA SER A 192 24.09 16.63 1.06
C SER A 192 22.92 16.55 0.09
N LEU A 193 21.80 16.04 0.59
CA LEU A 193 20.53 16.00 -0.14
C LEU A 193 19.69 17.18 0.34
N PRO A 194 19.24 18.07 -0.57
CA PRO A 194 18.21 19.03 -0.22
C PRO A 194 16.96 18.28 0.28
N ASP A 195 16.36 18.75 1.37
CA ASP A 195 15.18 18.15 2.02
C ASP A 195 15.36 16.71 2.52
N PHE A 196 16.55 16.39 3.06
CA PHE A 196 16.81 15.10 3.68
C PHE A 196 15.79 14.77 4.78
N SER A 197 15.13 13.62 4.64
CA SER A 197 14.28 13.05 5.68
C SER A 197 14.48 11.54 5.71
N LEU A 198 14.84 11.02 6.89
CA LEU A 198 14.94 9.58 7.12
C LEU A 198 13.56 8.95 7.07
N THR A 199 13.22 8.24 6.01
CA THR A 199 11.90 7.59 5.88
C THR A 199 11.71 6.54 6.98
N TYR A 200 12.74 5.71 7.20
CA TYR A 200 12.74 4.67 8.22
C TYR A 200 13.58 5.14 9.40
N SER A 201 12.95 5.57 10.49
CA SER A 201 13.67 5.94 11.71
C SER A 201 12.88 5.46 12.91
N PRO A 202 13.53 4.93 13.98
CA PRO A 202 12.86 4.60 15.23
C PRO A 202 12.01 5.75 15.77
N TYR A 203 12.44 7.00 15.54
CA TYR A 203 11.70 8.20 15.89
C TYR A 203 10.39 8.34 15.09
N LYS A 204 10.43 8.19 13.75
CA LYS A 204 9.22 8.23 12.92
C LYS A 204 8.29 7.05 13.23
N THR A 205 8.84 5.87 13.50
CA THR A 205 8.09 4.70 13.95
C THR A 205 7.40 4.94 15.30
N ALA A 206 8.09 5.55 16.26
CA ALA A 206 7.50 5.91 17.56
C ALA A 206 6.35 6.93 17.39
N LEU A 207 6.55 7.97 16.57
CA LEU A 207 5.48 8.93 16.23
C LEU A 207 4.30 8.26 15.54
N PHE A 208 4.56 7.36 14.59
CA PHE A 208 3.52 6.57 13.93
C PHE A 208 2.71 5.78 14.95
N ILE A 209 3.35 5.08 15.88
CA ILE A 209 2.66 4.31 16.93
C ILE A 209 1.83 5.25 17.83
N ILE A 210 2.41 6.36 18.30
CA ILE A 210 1.74 7.32 19.19
C ILE A 210 0.49 7.90 18.53
N TYR A 211 0.59 8.37 17.28
CA TYR A 211 -0.54 8.97 16.57
C TYR A 211 -1.62 7.95 16.22
N ASN A 212 -1.25 6.73 15.79
CA ASN A 212 -2.23 5.66 15.57
C ASN A 212 -2.97 5.29 16.86
N LEU A 213 -2.26 5.20 17.98
CA LEU A 213 -2.88 4.90 19.27
C LEU A 213 -3.81 6.02 19.74
N ALA A 214 -3.42 7.28 19.50
CA ALA A 214 -4.26 8.43 19.81
C ALA A 214 -5.55 8.45 18.98
N ILE A 215 -5.45 8.19 17.67
CA ILE A 215 -6.59 8.06 16.75
C ILE A 215 -7.49 6.90 17.19
N LEU A 216 -6.92 5.75 17.54
CA LEU A 216 -7.67 4.60 18.03
C LEU A 216 -8.48 4.95 19.29
N PHE A 217 -7.87 5.59 20.28
CA PHE A 217 -8.58 6.01 21.48
C PHE A 217 -9.64 7.07 21.21
N LEU A 218 -9.41 7.99 20.26
CA LEU A 218 -10.42 8.94 19.82
C LEU A 218 -11.63 8.23 19.20
N ILE A 219 -11.40 7.26 18.31
CA ILE A 219 -12.46 6.44 17.69
C ILE A 219 -13.25 5.68 18.76
N VAL A 220 -12.56 5.05 19.71
CA VAL A 220 -13.19 4.33 20.84
C VAL A 220 -14.02 5.28 21.70
N ALA A 221 -13.50 6.47 22.01
CA ALA A 221 -14.21 7.48 22.79
C ALA A 221 -15.51 7.91 22.09
N ILE A 222 -15.44 8.23 20.79
CA ILE A 222 -16.60 8.62 19.97
C ILE A 222 -17.60 7.47 19.88
N ALA A 223 -17.15 6.24 19.62
CA ALA A 223 -18.02 5.07 19.50
C ALA A 223 -18.75 4.76 20.82
N LEU A 224 -18.06 4.81 21.96
CA LEU A 224 -18.66 4.62 23.27
C LEU A 224 -19.65 5.74 23.62
N TRP A 225 -19.34 6.98 23.27
CA TRP A 225 -20.24 8.13 23.45
C TRP A 225 -21.50 7.97 22.60
N ALA A 226 -21.34 7.65 21.31
CA ALA A 226 -22.43 7.46 20.36
C ALA A 226 -23.34 6.29 20.76
N ARG A 227 -22.75 5.14 21.14
CA ARG A 227 -23.50 3.96 21.58
C ARG A 227 -24.44 4.27 22.73
N ARG A 228 -24.04 5.10 23.69
CA ARG A 228 -24.89 5.48 24.83
C ARG A 228 -26.03 6.39 24.42
N ARG A 229 -25.73 7.44 23.65
CA ARG A 229 -26.75 8.39 23.16
C ARG A 229 -27.74 7.70 22.20
N ALA A 230 -27.32 6.63 21.55
CA ALA A 230 -28.15 5.82 20.67
C ALA A 230 -29.15 4.88 21.37
N VAL A 231 -29.08 4.73 22.71
CA VAL A 231 -30.02 3.89 23.48
C VAL A 231 -31.43 4.53 23.59
N GLY A 232 -31.62 5.78 23.14
CA GLY A 232 -32.92 6.48 23.15
C GLY A 232 -33.50 6.84 21.77
N LYS A 233 -34.26 7.95 21.71
CA LYS A 233 -34.89 8.47 20.47
C LYS A 233 -33.87 8.98 19.42
N HIS A 234 -32.64 9.29 19.82
CA HIS A 234 -31.61 9.89 18.95
C HIS A 234 -30.76 8.85 18.21
N LYS A 235 -31.41 7.93 17.50
CA LYS A 235 -30.73 6.86 16.75
C LYS A 235 -29.84 7.37 15.60
N TRP A 236 -30.05 8.61 15.15
CA TRP A 236 -29.21 9.31 14.16
C TRP A 236 -27.81 9.62 14.66
N VAL A 237 -27.60 9.66 15.99
CA VAL A 237 -26.30 9.96 16.60
C VAL A 237 -25.23 8.94 16.19
N MET A 238 -25.58 7.66 15.96
CA MET A 238 -24.61 6.69 15.45
C MET A 238 -24.13 7.03 14.04
N LEU A 239 -25.04 7.45 13.17
CA LEU A 239 -24.70 7.80 11.78
C LEU A 239 -23.82 9.06 11.76
N LEU A 240 -24.19 10.08 12.54
CA LEU A 240 -23.40 11.30 12.70
C LEU A 240 -22.02 11.02 13.31
N ALA A 241 -21.93 10.11 14.29
CA ALA A 241 -20.65 9.73 14.88
C ALA A 241 -19.74 8.99 13.89
N THR A 242 -20.29 8.05 13.10
CA THR A 242 -19.52 7.38 12.03
C THR A 242 -19.05 8.40 10.99
N LEU A 243 -19.91 9.35 10.61
CA LEU A 243 -19.54 10.45 9.71
C LEU A 243 -18.44 11.33 10.28
N ALA A 244 -18.54 11.72 11.55
CA ALA A 244 -17.52 12.51 12.23
C ALA A 244 -16.18 11.78 12.28
N ILE A 245 -16.16 10.47 12.60
CA ILE A 245 -14.93 9.66 12.58
C ILE A 245 -14.30 9.68 11.18
N TRP A 246 -15.10 9.44 10.14
CA TRP A 246 -14.60 9.43 8.77
C TRP A 246 -14.05 10.81 8.35
N VAL A 247 -14.74 11.91 8.67
CA VAL A 247 -14.26 13.26 8.38
C VAL A 247 -12.94 13.54 9.09
N VAL A 248 -12.82 13.18 10.38
CA VAL A 248 -11.57 13.35 11.12
C VAL A 248 -10.44 12.56 10.46
N LEU A 249 -10.65 11.28 10.12
CA LEU A 249 -9.65 10.47 9.44
C LEU A 249 -9.27 11.07 8.08
N LYS A 250 -10.24 11.56 7.30
CA LYS A 250 -9.99 12.19 5.99
C LYS A 250 -9.21 13.49 6.09
N ILE A 251 -9.53 14.35 7.04
CA ILE A 251 -8.75 15.56 7.29
C ILE A 251 -7.33 15.16 7.69
N THR A 252 -7.19 14.16 8.56
CA THR A 252 -5.87 13.70 9.02
C THR A 252 -5.01 13.18 7.86
N MET A 253 -5.59 12.35 6.98
CA MET A 253 -4.90 11.82 5.80
C MET A 253 -4.57 12.91 4.78
N ASN A 254 -5.51 13.81 4.47
CA ASN A 254 -5.33 14.78 3.38
C ASN A 254 -4.49 16.00 3.76
N VAL A 255 -4.59 16.48 5.01
CA VAL A 255 -3.90 17.71 5.46
C VAL A 255 -2.53 17.39 6.03
N PHE A 256 -2.41 16.33 6.82
CA PHE A 256 -1.14 15.97 7.48
C PHE A 256 -0.36 14.88 6.74
N ASN A 257 -0.88 14.36 5.62
CA ASN A 257 -0.33 13.21 4.90
C ASN A 257 -0.06 12.00 5.82
N PHE A 258 -0.86 11.85 6.87
CA PHE A 258 -0.70 10.78 7.86
C PHE A 258 -1.57 9.58 7.47
N PRO A 259 -1.07 8.34 7.53
CA PRO A 259 0.25 7.93 8.05
C PRO A 259 1.40 7.94 7.04
N GLY A 260 1.17 8.22 5.76
CA GLY A 260 2.18 8.13 4.70
C GLY A 260 3.51 8.82 5.04
N ALA A 261 3.44 10.03 5.61
CA ALA A 261 4.61 10.81 6.02
C ALA A 261 5.52 10.14 7.09
N LEU A 262 5.01 9.14 7.83
CA LEU A 262 5.72 8.50 8.94
C LEU A 262 6.05 7.03 8.71
N SER A 263 5.31 6.32 7.86
CA SER A 263 5.44 4.86 7.74
C SER A 263 6.09 4.38 6.46
N GLY A 264 6.25 5.23 5.44
CA GLY A 264 6.79 4.81 4.13
C GLY A 264 6.06 3.60 3.54
N ILE A 265 4.75 3.48 3.79
CA ILE A 265 3.92 2.37 3.33
C ILE A 265 3.30 2.77 2.00
N ASP A 266 3.60 2.01 0.95
CA ASP A 266 3.19 2.25 -0.44
C ASP A 266 1.67 2.42 -0.62
N LEU A 267 0.84 1.81 0.23
CA LEU A 267 -0.62 1.94 0.19
C LEU A 267 -1.13 3.38 0.40
N PHE A 268 -0.33 4.22 1.07
CA PHE A 268 -0.63 5.63 1.30
C PHE A 268 0.03 6.55 0.26
N ASP A 269 0.86 6.00 -0.62
CA ASP A 269 1.51 6.76 -1.66
C ASP A 269 0.58 6.91 -2.88
N SER A 270 0.46 8.15 -3.34
CA SER A 270 -0.31 8.53 -4.53
C SER A 270 0.27 8.02 -5.85
N GLN A 271 1.56 7.66 -5.89
CA GLN A 271 2.20 7.17 -7.11
C GLN A 271 1.61 5.82 -7.57
N PHE A 272 1.21 4.96 -6.63
CA PHE A 272 0.65 3.66 -6.94
C PHE A 272 -0.85 3.71 -7.27
N PHE A 273 -1.56 4.74 -6.77
CA PHE A 273 -2.97 4.94 -7.02
C PHE A 273 -3.40 6.39 -6.76
N ALA A 274 -3.82 7.10 -7.80
CA ALA A 274 -4.42 8.42 -7.68
C ALA A 274 -5.54 8.61 -8.70
N VAL A 275 -6.72 9.03 -8.21
CA VAL A 275 -7.93 9.19 -9.03
C VAL A 275 -8.40 10.63 -9.01
N SER A 276 -8.46 11.21 -7.82
CA SER A 276 -9.00 12.54 -7.60
C SER A 276 -8.49 13.11 -6.28
N TRP A 277 -8.81 14.37 -6.01
CA TRP A 277 -8.53 15.00 -4.73
C TRP A 277 -9.18 14.27 -3.54
N PHE A 278 -10.23 13.47 -3.78
CA PHE A 278 -10.98 12.71 -2.78
C PHE A 278 -10.40 11.31 -2.50
N GLU A 279 -9.73 10.73 -3.51
CA GLU A 279 -9.10 9.40 -3.51
C GLU A 279 -7.68 9.54 -4.04
N ARG A 280 -6.78 9.99 -3.14
CA ARG A 280 -5.38 10.27 -3.44
C ARG A 280 -4.46 9.06 -3.32
N SER A 281 -4.90 8.04 -2.58
CA SER A 281 -4.14 6.83 -2.28
C SER A 281 -5.06 5.60 -2.23
N PHE A 282 -4.48 4.40 -2.26
CA PHE A 282 -5.27 3.18 -2.16
C PHE A 282 -5.90 3.04 -0.76
N ALA A 283 -5.19 3.47 0.27
CA ALA A 283 -5.71 3.53 1.63
C ALA A 283 -6.91 4.49 1.76
N ASP A 284 -6.92 5.60 1.02
CA ASP A 284 -8.07 6.52 0.96
C ASP A 284 -9.32 5.86 0.39
N LEU A 285 -9.15 5.05 -0.65
CA LEU A 285 -10.24 4.28 -1.25
C LEU A 285 -10.79 3.24 -0.28
N LEU A 286 -9.92 2.51 0.44
CA LEU A 286 -10.36 1.58 1.47
C LEU A 286 -11.12 2.32 2.58
N LEU A 287 -10.64 3.47 3.03
CA LEU A 287 -11.32 4.26 4.06
C LEU A 287 -12.72 4.69 3.62
N ASN A 288 -12.85 5.20 2.38
CA ASN A 288 -14.14 5.58 1.80
C ASN A 288 -15.10 4.39 1.70
N THR A 289 -14.58 3.26 1.22
CA THR A 289 -15.35 2.03 1.06
C THR A 289 -15.81 1.48 2.40
N THR A 290 -14.93 1.45 3.40
CA THR A 290 -15.23 1.03 4.77
C THR A 290 -16.30 1.92 5.38
N MET A 291 -16.24 3.23 5.13
CA MET A 291 -17.25 4.17 5.59
C MET A 291 -18.63 3.88 4.98
N ILE A 292 -18.69 3.68 3.66
CA ILE A 292 -19.93 3.30 2.96
C ILE A 292 -20.48 1.99 3.53
N PHE A 293 -19.61 1.01 3.80
CA PHE A 293 -19.98 -0.24 4.44
C PHE A 293 -20.54 -0.05 5.86
N LEU A 294 -19.91 0.76 6.70
CA LEU A 294 -20.39 1.00 8.05
C LEU A 294 -21.75 1.72 8.04
N LEU A 295 -21.93 2.70 7.15
CA LEU A 295 -23.21 3.40 6.98
C LEU A 295 -24.30 2.45 6.47
N SER A 296 -23.98 1.62 5.47
CA SER A 296 -24.92 0.64 4.91
C SER A 296 -25.31 -0.41 5.96
N ALA A 297 -24.35 -0.91 6.76
CA ALA A 297 -24.60 -1.84 7.84
C ALA A 297 -25.46 -1.24 8.97
N ILE A 298 -25.21 0.02 9.36
CA ILE A 298 -26.04 0.71 10.37
C ILE A 298 -27.46 0.91 9.83
N ALA A 299 -27.60 1.35 8.56
CA ALA A 299 -28.90 1.51 7.91
C ALA A 299 -29.64 0.17 7.78
N PHE A 300 -28.93 -0.89 7.40
CA PHE A 300 -29.44 -2.25 7.28
C PHE A 300 -29.75 -2.90 8.62
N LYS A 301 -29.16 -2.47 9.72
CA LYS A 301 -29.63 -2.91 11.05
C LYS A 301 -30.94 -2.22 11.43
N LYS A 302 -31.14 -0.97 11.01
CA LYS A 302 -32.25 -0.11 11.45
C LYS A 302 -33.44 -0.06 10.51
N TYR A 303 -33.33 -0.50 9.25
CA TYR A 303 -34.40 -0.43 8.26
C TYR A 303 -35.70 -1.14 8.71
N ARG A 304 -35.61 -2.15 9.57
CA ARG A 304 -36.78 -2.85 10.13
C ARG A 304 -37.64 -1.98 11.04
N ILE A 305 -37.06 -0.96 11.67
CA ILE A 305 -37.71 -0.14 12.71
C ILE A 305 -38.48 1.04 12.10
N VAL A 306 -38.10 1.48 10.90
CA VAL A 306 -38.63 2.70 10.27
C VAL A 306 -39.53 2.34 9.08
N ILE A 307 -40.49 1.44 9.24
CA ILE A 307 -41.49 1.18 8.19
C ILE A 307 -42.67 2.13 8.41
N GLY A 308 -42.51 3.38 7.98
CA GLY A 308 -43.61 4.34 7.95
C GLY A 308 -44.68 3.89 6.94
N LYS A 309 -45.95 4.10 7.27
CA LYS A 309 -47.05 3.95 6.33
C LYS A 309 -46.89 4.99 5.21
N ALA A 310 -47.22 4.62 3.97
CA ALA A 310 -47.30 5.60 2.88
C ALA A 310 -48.45 6.58 3.18
N HIS A 311 -48.13 7.82 3.56
CA HIS A 311 -49.10 8.87 3.88
C HIS A 311 -49.13 9.98 2.83
N SER A 312 -48.81 9.64 1.59
CA SER A 312 -48.70 10.60 0.50
C SER A 312 -49.70 10.32 -0.62
N SER A 313 -50.01 11.38 -1.38
CA SER A 313 -50.85 11.34 -2.58
C SER A 313 -50.25 10.38 -3.63
N SER A 314 -51.11 9.88 -4.54
CA SER A 314 -50.72 8.89 -5.55
C SER A 314 -49.52 9.36 -6.41
N THR A 315 -49.51 10.63 -6.81
CA THR A 315 -48.43 11.23 -7.62
C THR A 315 -47.10 11.30 -6.88
N LEU A 316 -47.09 11.76 -5.63
CA LEU A 316 -45.87 11.85 -4.82
C LEU A 316 -45.30 10.46 -4.53
N ARG A 317 -46.17 9.47 -4.31
CA ARG A 317 -45.78 8.08 -4.13
C ARG A 317 -45.07 7.52 -5.37
N MET A 318 -45.61 7.83 -6.54
CA MET A 318 -45.04 7.44 -7.82
C MET A 318 -43.70 8.12 -8.09
N LEU A 319 -43.60 9.45 -7.87
CA LEU A 319 -42.32 10.18 -7.99
C LEU A 319 -41.25 9.59 -7.06
N TYR A 320 -41.62 9.27 -5.82
CA TYR A 320 -40.71 8.65 -4.87
C TYR A 320 -40.31 7.23 -5.29
N ALA A 321 -41.21 6.44 -5.86
CA ALA A 321 -40.88 5.12 -6.43
C ALA A 321 -39.90 5.24 -7.61
N VAL A 322 -40.11 6.21 -8.51
CA VAL A 322 -39.19 6.51 -9.63
C VAL A 322 -37.80 6.87 -9.10
N LEU A 323 -37.74 7.75 -8.08
CA LEU A 323 -36.48 8.12 -7.43
C LEU A 323 -35.78 6.91 -6.78
N LEU A 324 -36.53 5.99 -6.16
CA LEU A 324 -35.95 4.78 -5.58
C LEU A 324 -35.36 3.85 -6.65
N VAL A 325 -36.00 3.72 -7.81
CA VAL A 325 -35.44 2.95 -8.95
C VAL A 325 -34.19 3.63 -9.50
N PHE A 326 -34.18 4.97 -9.60
CA PHE A 326 -32.97 5.72 -9.96
C PHE A 326 -31.82 5.43 -8.97
N LEU A 327 -32.10 5.48 -7.66
CA LEU A 327 -31.10 5.19 -6.63
C LEU A 327 -30.64 3.73 -6.62
N LEU A 328 -31.52 2.78 -6.93
CA LEU A 328 -31.14 1.36 -7.08
C LEU A 328 -30.14 1.19 -8.23
N ASN A 329 -30.38 1.83 -9.37
CA ASN A 329 -29.43 1.86 -10.48
C ASN A 329 -28.12 2.54 -10.07
N LEU A 330 -28.17 3.69 -9.38
CA LEU A 330 -26.98 4.38 -8.90
C LEU A 330 -26.12 3.50 -7.99
N VAL A 331 -26.73 2.84 -6.99
CA VAL A 331 -26.04 1.98 -6.04
C VAL A 331 -25.39 0.79 -6.74
N PHE A 332 -26.09 0.15 -7.67
CA PHE A 332 -25.55 -1.00 -8.40
C PHE A 332 -24.42 -0.60 -9.35
N ASN A 333 -24.56 0.53 -10.06
CA ASN A 333 -23.54 1.04 -10.99
C ASN A 333 -22.33 1.65 -10.29
N TYR A 334 -22.47 2.12 -9.05
CA TYR A 334 -21.35 2.63 -8.28
C TYR A 334 -20.23 1.59 -8.14
N GLN A 335 -20.57 0.31 -7.99
CA GLN A 335 -19.59 -0.77 -7.93
C GLN A 335 -18.77 -0.91 -9.21
N TYR A 336 -19.42 -0.83 -10.38
CA TYR A 336 -18.72 -0.83 -11.67
C TYR A 336 -17.73 0.32 -11.77
N LEU A 337 -18.16 1.53 -11.37
CA LEU A 337 -17.29 2.70 -11.38
C LEU A 337 -16.07 2.50 -10.49
N GLN A 338 -16.21 1.91 -9.31
CA GLN A 338 -15.09 1.66 -8.41
C GLN A 338 -14.13 0.57 -8.93
N LEU A 339 -14.65 -0.51 -9.53
CA LEU A 339 -13.84 -1.50 -10.24
C LEU A 339 -13.05 -0.87 -11.38
N ARG A 340 -13.72 -0.04 -12.17
CA ARG A 340 -13.10 0.70 -13.27
C ARG A 340 -11.96 1.59 -12.77
N THR A 341 -12.22 2.36 -11.70
CA THR A 341 -11.23 3.26 -11.09
C THR A 341 -9.98 2.49 -10.65
N ILE A 342 -10.13 1.36 -9.96
CA ILE A 342 -8.99 0.52 -9.56
C ILE A 342 -8.21 0.03 -10.79
N TYR A 343 -8.89 -0.48 -11.81
CA TYR A 343 -8.24 -1.06 -12.99
C TYR A 343 -7.46 -0.05 -13.83
N PHE A 344 -7.99 1.16 -14.00
CA PHE A 344 -7.39 2.18 -14.87
C PHE A 344 -6.40 3.09 -14.14
N ASN A 345 -6.50 3.22 -12.82
CA ASN A 345 -5.65 4.13 -12.04
C ASN A 345 -4.69 3.39 -11.10
N SER A 346 -4.55 2.07 -11.25
CA SER A 346 -3.51 1.28 -10.60
C SER A 346 -2.84 0.33 -11.60
N GLN A 347 -1.67 -0.17 -11.23
CA GLN A 347 -0.98 -1.23 -12.00
C GLN A 347 -1.48 -2.64 -11.62
N ILE A 348 -2.52 -2.74 -10.79
CA ILE A 348 -2.98 -3.99 -10.21
C ILE A 348 -3.77 -4.79 -11.25
N SER A 349 -3.52 -6.09 -11.31
CA SER A 349 -4.35 -7.04 -12.05
C SER A 349 -5.01 -7.98 -11.05
N LEU A 350 -6.34 -8.12 -11.11
CA LEU A 350 -7.07 -9.12 -10.30
C LEU A 350 -7.27 -10.44 -11.05
N ASP A 351 -6.82 -10.50 -12.31
CA ASP A 351 -6.88 -11.73 -13.08
C ASP A 351 -5.87 -12.75 -12.54
N ILE A 352 -6.40 -13.72 -11.80
CA ILE A 352 -5.62 -14.82 -11.20
C ILE A 352 -4.96 -15.72 -12.24
N THR A 353 -5.41 -15.69 -13.51
CA THR A 353 -4.80 -16.49 -14.58
C THR A 353 -3.46 -15.91 -15.04
N LYS A 354 -3.23 -14.61 -14.83
CA LYS A 354 -1.99 -13.92 -15.24
C LYS A 354 -0.90 -13.97 -14.18
N SER A 355 -1.25 -14.10 -12.90
CA SER A 355 -0.28 -14.07 -11.82
C SER A 355 -0.87 -14.60 -10.51
N LEU A 356 -0.19 -15.56 -9.89
CA LEU A 356 -0.55 -16.16 -8.60
C LEU A 356 0.05 -15.44 -7.37
N THR A 357 0.80 -14.35 -7.58
CA THR A 357 1.41 -13.60 -6.48
C THR A 357 0.39 -12.69 -5.80
N PHE A 358 0.22 -12.83 -4.49
CA PHE A 358 -0.65 -11.95 -3.68
C PHE A 358 0.19 -10.86 -3.02
N ASP A 359 0.39 -9.76 -3.74
CA ASP A 359 0.95 -8.54 -3.15
C ASP A 359 -0.09 -7.82 -2.27
N SER A 360 0.38 -6.92 -1.41
CA SER A 360 -0.47 -6.15 -0.50
C SER A 360 -1.57 -5.35 -1.23
N PHE A 361 -1.28 -4.87 -2.43
CA PHE A 361 -2.19 -4.09 -3.24
C PHE A 361 -3.36 -4.94 -3.78
N ARG A 362 -3.10 -6.16 -4.25
CA ARG A 362 -4.13 -7.11 -4.69
C ARG A 362 -5.03 -7.53 -3.56
N VAL A 363 -4.46 -7.87 -2.40
CA VAL A 363 -5.25 -8.22 -1.20
C VAL A 363 -6.17 -7.06 -0.81
N MET A 364 -5.64 -5.84 -0.84
CA MET A 364 -6.41 -4.64 -0.54
C MET A 364 -7.51 -4.36 -1.56
N ALA A 365 -7.23 -4.55 -2.86
CA ALA A 365 -8.22 -4.42 -3.91
C ALA A 365 -9.37 -5.42 -3.76
N ILE A 366 -9.05 -6.69 -3.49
CA ILE A 366 -10.05 -7.73 -3.20
C ILE A 366 -10.91 -7.34 -1.99
N LEU A 367 -10.29 -6.81 -0.92
CA LEU A 367 -11.01 -6.34 0.26
C LEU A 367 -11.94 -5.17 -0.07
N VAL A 368 -11.49 -4.20 -0.86
CA VAL A 368 -12.33 -3.08 -1.34
C VAL A 368 -13.54 -3.63 -2.10
N PHE A 369 -13.35 -4.54 -3.04
CA PHE A 369 -14.49 -5.12 -3.78
C PHE A 369 -15.46 -5.87 -2.89
N PHE A 370 -14.94 -6.68 -1.97
CA PHE A 370 -15.79 -7.39 -1.02
C PHE A 370 -16.66 -6.41 -0.20
N LEU A 371 -16.07 -5.32 0.30
CA LEU A 371 -16.80 -4.31 1.07
C LEU A 371 -17.81 -3.53 0.21
N ILE A 372 -17.47 -3.23 -1.05
CA ILE A 372 -18.39 -2.57 -1.99
C ILE A 372 -19.56 -3.50 -2.29
N SER A 373 -19.33 -4.74 -2.70
CA SER A 373 -20.40 -5.72 -2.98
C SER A 373 -21.32 -5.92 -1.79
N LEU A 374 -20.76 -6.04 -0.58
CA LEU A 374 -21.56 -6.16 0.64
C LEU A 374 -22.40 -4.90 0.89
N SER A 375 -21.84 -3.71 0.66
CA SER A 375 -22.55 -2.44 0.76
C SER A 375 -23.65 -2.31 -0.29
N THR A 376 -23.39 -2.70 -1.54
CA THR A 376 -24.35 -2.74 -2.65
C THR A 376 -25.54 -3.61 -2.25
N ALA A 377 -25.31 -4.87 -1.86
CA ALA A 377 -26.37 -5.79 -1.46
C ALA A 377 -27.22 -5.26 -0.29
N MET A 378 -26.59 -4.66 0.72
CA MET A 378 -27.29 -4.06 1.87
C MET A 378 -28.14 -2.84 1.47
N LEU A 379 -27.56 -1.87 0.77
CA LEU A 379 -28.26 -0.66 0.34
C LEU A 379 -29.37 -0.98 -0.65
N PHE A 380 -29.11 -1.87 -1.61
CA PHE A 380 -30.07 -2.32 -2.58
C PHE A 380 -31.27 -2.98 -1.89
N HIS A 381 -31.05 -3.85 -0.91
CA HIS A 381 -32.14 -4.45 -0.13
C HIS A 381 -33.01 -3.38 0.56
N ILE A 382 -32.39 -2.38 1.18
CA ILE A 382 -33.10 -1.30 1.88
C ILE A 382 -33.96 -0.51 0.88
N LEU A 383 -33.37 -0.07 -0.23
CA LEU A 383 -34.04 0.72 -1.26
C LEU A 383 -35.16 -0.08 -1.94
N PHE A 384 -34.91 -1.35 -2.26
CA PHE A 384 -35.92 -2.22 -2.87
C PHE A 384 -37.11 -2.46 -1.94
N ARG A 385 -36.88 -2.65 -0.62
CA ARG A 385 -37.98 -2.76 0.34
C ARG A 385 -38.80 -1.48 0.41
N ARG A 386 -38.16 -0.32 0.32
CA ARG A 386 -38.87 0.98 0.24
C ARG A 386 -39.69 1.06 -1.03
N LEU A 387 -39.14 0.61 -2.16
CA LEU A 387 -39.83 0.59 -3.44
C LEU A 387 -41.08 -0.29 -3.36
N GLU A 388 -40.99 -1.49 -2.75
CA GLU A 388 -42.14 -2.39 -2.61
C GLU A 388 -43.29 -1.78 -1.78
N ILE A 389 -42.97 -0.98 -0.75
CA ILE A 389 -43.98 -0.32 0.09
C ILE A 389 -44.67 0.83 -0.67
N GLN A 390 -43.93 1.52 -1.53
CA GLN A 390 -44.40 2.72 -2.22
C GLN A 390 -45.12 2.37 -3.53
N ALA A 391 -44.62 1.41 -4.30
CA ALA A 391 -45.29 0.93 -5.51
C ALA A 391 -46.27 -0.20 -5.14
N ALA A 392 -47.51 0.15 -4.83
CA ALA A 392 -48.51 -0.80 -4.33
C ALA A 392 -49.11 -1.64 -5.46
N SER A 393 -49.44 -1.02 -6.60
CA SER A 393 -50.04 -1.70 -7.75
C SER A 393 -49.00 -2.27 -8.70
N ARG A 394 -49.36 -3.32 -9.46
CA ARG A 394 -48.49 -3.87 -10.53
C ARG A 394 -48.12 -2.81 -11.56
N ARG A 395 -49.07 -1.92 -11.87
CA ARG A 395 -48.86 -0.79 -12.79
C ARG A 395 -47.81 0.19 -12.25
N GLU A 396 -47.90 0.60 -10.99
CA GLU A 396 -46.90 1.48 -10.36
C GLU A 396 -45.50 0.88 -10.37
N LYS A 397 -45.37 -0.43 -10.09
CA LYS A 397 -44.07 -1.13 -10.12
C LYS A 397 -43.45 -1.10 -11.52
N VAL A 398 -44.24 -1.38 -12.55
CA VAL A 398 -43.76 -1.38 -13.94
C VAL A 398 -43.40 0.04 -14.39
N ILE A 399 -44.26 1.03 -14.13
CA ILE A 399 -43.98 2.41 -14.56
C ILE A 399 -42.77 2.97 -13.82
N SER A 400 -42.68 2.79 -12.49
CA SER A 400 -41.50 3.25 -11.73
C SER A 400 -40.22 2.58 -12.20
N LEU A 401 -40.26 1.29 -12.53
CA LEU A 401 -39.12 0.55 -13.08
C LEU A 401 -38.67 1.14 -14.42
N ILE A 402 -39.59 1.33 -15.37
CA ILE A 402 -39.26 1.84 -16.71
C ILE A 402 -38.79 3.29 -16.62
N VAL A 403 -39.60 4.17 -16.01
CA VAL A 403 -39.31 5.61 -15.95
C VAL A 403 -38.04 5.87 -15.15
N GLY A 404 -37.86 5.21 -14.00
CA GLY A 404 -36.65 5.37 -13.18
C GLY A 404 -35.39 4.88 -13.88
N SER A 405 -35.46 3.76 -14.60
CA SER A 405 -34.32 3.20 -15.35
C SER A 405 -33.97 4.05 -16.57
N VAL A 406 -34.97 4.54 -17.32
CA VAL A 406 -34.75 5.47 -18.45
C VAL A 406 -34.18 6.80 -17.96
N THR A 407 -34.66 7.31 -16.83
CA THR A 407 -34.13 8.57 -16.25
C THR A 407 -32.68 8.41 -15.84
N PHE A 408 -32.32 7.27 -15.22
CA PHE A 408 -30.93 6.97 -14.88
C PHE A 408 -30.06 6.80 -16.13
N TRP A 409 -30.54 6.05 -17.13
CA TRP A 409 -29.84 5.88 -18.40
C TRP A 409 -29.56 7.23 -19.09
N LEU A 410 -30.57 8.10 -19.18
CA LEU A 410 -30.43 9.44 -19.74
C LEU A 410 -29.43 10.28 -18.94
N PHE A 411 -29.50 10.23 -17.61
CA PHE A 411 -28.52 10.89 -16.74
C PHE A 411 -27.08 10.41 -17.04
N THR A 412 -26.87 9.09 -17.16
CA THR A 412 -25.54 8.54 -17.46
C THR A 412 -25.03 8.93 -18.83
N TYR A 413 -25.93 9.02 -19.83
CA TYR A 413 -25.60 9.52 -21.16
C TYR A 413 -25.19 11.00 -21.13
N LEU A 414 -25.96 11.85 -20.45
CA LEU A 414 -25.68 13.28 -20.34
C LEU A 414 -24.36 13.59 -19.63
N VAL A 415 -23.98 12.77 -18.63
CA VAL A 415 -22.73 12.92 -17.87
C VAL A 415 -21.58 12.12 -18.50
N ASN A 416 -21.81 11.44 -19.62
CA ASN A 416 -20.83 10.60 -20.33
C ASN A 416 -20.20 9.51 -19.43
N LEU A 417 -21.04 8.85 -18.63
CA LEU A 417 -20.64 7.74 -17.77
C LEU A 417 -20.83 6.41 -18.52
N PRO A 418 -19.80 5.55 -18.62
CA PRO A 418 -19.88 4.27 -19.34
C PRO A 418 -20.54 3.18 -18.47
N VAL A 419 -21.72 3.46 -17.96
CA VAL A 419 -22.47 2.56 -17.05
C VAL A 419 -23.86 2.21 -17.57
N ALA A 420 -24.21 2.69 -18.77
CA ALA A 420 -25.51 2.48 -19.39
C ALA A 420 -25.88 0.99 -19.58
N SER A 421 -24.88 0.12 -19.76
CA SER A 421 -25.07 -1.31 -20.01
C SER A 421 -25.62 -2.10 -18.81
N LEU A 422 -25.37 -1.64 -17.58
CA LEU A 422 -25.78 -2.34 -16.34
C LEU A 422 -27.21 -2.01 -15.88
N VAL A 423 -27.88 -1.05 -16.52
CA VAL A 423 -29.29 -0.72 -16.24
C VAL A 423 -30.17 -1.95 -16.48
N GLY A 424 -29.93 -2.70 -17.56
CA GLY A 424 -30.66 -3.92 -17.86
C GLY A 424 -30.51 -5.00 -16.79
N VAL A 425 -29.29 -5.16 -16.25
CA VAL A 425 -29.00 -6.09 -15.14
C VAL A 425 -29.76 -5.68 -13.89
N THR A 426 -29.72 -4.39 -13.54
CA THR A 426 -30.47 -3.86 -12.39
C THR A 426 -31.97 -4.09 -12.54
N MET A 427 -32.53 -3.87 -13.73
CA MET A 427 -33.94 -4.17 -14.02
C MET A 427 -34.25 -5.65 -13.84
N ALA A 428 -33.40 -6.55 -14.34
CA ALA A 428 -33.58 -7.99 -14.19
C ALA A 428 -33.59 -8.41 -12.71
N ILE A 429 -32.67 -7.87 -11.90
CA ILE A 429 -32.63 -8.12 -10.45
C ILE A 429 -33.94 -7.67 -9.80
N ILE A 430 -34.40 -6.45 -10.09
CA ILE A 430 -35.65 -5.91 -9.52
C ILE A 430 -36.86 -6.79 -9.92
N ILE A 431 -36.94 -7.22 -11.18
CA ILE A 431 -38.00 -8.10 -11.67
C ILE A 431 -37.97 -9.45 -10.94
N ILE A 432 -36.80 -10.09 -10.84
CA ILE A 432 -36.63 -11.36 -10.13
C ILE A 432 -37.07 -11.22 -8.68
N LEU A 433 -36.67 -10.15 -7.99
CA LEU A 433 -37.07 -9.92 -6.60
C LEU A 433 -38.58 -9.67 -6.44
N PHE A 434 -39.22 -8.97 -7.38
CA PHE A 434 -40.67 -8.79 -7.36
C PHE A 434 -41.45 -10.10 -7.56
N ILE A 435 -40.97 -10.99 -8.44
CA ILE A 435 -41.63 -12.27 -8.74
C ILE A 435 -41.38 -13.29 -7.63
N SER A 436 -40.11 -13.54 -7.31
CA SER A 436 -39.68 -14.61 -6.41
C SER A 436 -39.93 -14.30 -4.93
N LYS A 437 -39.98 -13.00 -4.56
CA LYS A 437 -40.15 -12.52 -3.17
C LYS A 437 -39.12 -13.06 -2.18
N ILE A 438 -37.98 -13.57 -2.66
CA ILE A 438 -36.92 -14.16 -1.82
C ILE A 438 -36.35 -13.17 -0.80
N HIS A 439 -36.40 -11.86 -1.07
CA HIS A 439 -35.97 -10.82 -0.13
C HIS A 439 -36.76 -10.80 1.18
N LYS A 440 -37.96 -11.39 1.22
CA LYS A 440 -38.79 -11.48 2.44
C LYS A 440 -38.25 -12.50 3.43
N SER A 441 -37.46 -13.48 2.99
CA SER A 441 -36.89 -14.53 3.85
C SER A 441 -36.05 -13.95 4.98
N LEU A 442 -35.37 -12.83 4.73
CA LEU A 442 -34.55 -12.11 5.70
C LEU A 442 -35.34 -11.68 6.94
N GLN A 443 -36.62 -11.35 6.78
CA GLN A 443 -37.49 -10.91 7.88
C GLN A 443 -38.00 -12.09 8.71
N GLN A 444 -38.19 -13.24 8.08
CA GLN A 444 -38.80 -14.43 8.68
C GLN A 444 -37.77 -15.36 9.33
N LEU A 445 -36.47 -15.09 9.20
CA LEU A 445 -35.38 -15.94 9.73
C LEU A 445 -35.52 -17.41 9.31
N SER A 446 -35.98 -17.63 8.09
CA SER A 446 -36.18 -18.96 7.49
C SER A 446 -34.91 -19.48 6.82
N ASN A 447 -34.84 -20.80 6.57
CA ASN A 447 -33.80 -21.44 5.74
C ASN A 447 -33.68 -20.80 4.34
N ALA A 448 -34.70 -20.09 3.87
CA ALA A 448 -34.68 -19.31 2.64
C ALA A 448 -33.78 -18.05 2.67
N ILE A 449 -33.17 -17.70 3.81
CA ILE A 449 -32.13 -16.66 3.88
C ILE A 449 -30.91 -17.06 3.05
N THR A 450 -30.54 -18.34 3.09
CA THR A 450 -29.41 -18.86 2.33
C THR A 450 -29.60 -18.62 0.84
N LEU A 451 -30.81 -18.84 0.31
CA LEU A 451 -31.13 -18.56 -1.10
C LEU A 451 -30.96 -17.08 -1.46
N TYR A 452 -31.34 -16.17 -0.56
CA TYR A 452 -31.17 -14.73 -0.80
C TYR A 452 -29.69 -14.30 -0.77
N ILE A 453 -28.90 -14.88 0.14
CA ILE A 453 -27.45 -14.63 0.20
C ILE A 453 -26.78 -15.18 -1.06
N LEU A 454 -27.09 -16.43 -1.45
CA LEU A 454 -26.56 -17.05 -2.66
C LEU A 454 -26.94 -16.27 -3.93
N PHE A 455 -28.17 -15.74 -3.99
CA PHE A 455 -28.60 -14.88 -5.09
C PHE A 455 -27.69 -13.65 -5.25
N TRP A 456 -27.37 -12.97 -4.14
CA TRP A 456 -26.43 -11.84 -4.17
C TRP A 456 -25.02 -12.28 -4.52
N ILE A 457 -24.50 -13.35 -3.91
CA ILE A 457 -23.17 -13.87 -4.25
C ILE A 457 -23.08 -14.15 -5.75
N MET A 458 -24.09 -14.79 -6.34
CA MET A 458 -24.12 -15.12 -7.77
C MET A 458 -24.13 -13.87 -8.65
N ILE A 459 -25.00 -12.90 -8.37
CA ILE A 459 -25.07 -11.64 -9.13
C ILE A 459 -23.74 -10.89 -9.06
N GLU A 460 -23.22 -10.73 -7.85
CA GLU A 460 -21.96 -10.02 -7.59
C GLU A 460 -20.79 -10.70 -8.31
N SER A 461 -20.73 -12.03 -8.27
CA SER A 461 -19.68 -12.81 -8.96
C SER A 461 -19.75 -12.65 -10.47
N ILE A 462 -20.95 -12.70 -11.05
CA ILE A 462 -21.15 -12.50 -12.49
C ILE A 462 -20.73 -11.09 -12.91
N VAL A 463 -21.16 -10.07 -12.18
CA VAL A 463 -20.84 -8.68 -12.51
C VAL A 463 -19.36 -8.39 -12.34
N VAL A 464 -18.74 -8.81 -11.24
CA VAL A 464 -17.30 -8.63 -11.02
C VAL A 464 -16.50 -9.38 -12.09
N GLY A 465 -16.86 -10.63 -12.42
CA GLY A 465 -16.20 -11.40 -13.47
C GLY A 465 -16.32 -10.73 -14.85
N TRP A 466 -17.50 -10.21 -15.20
CA TRP A 466 -17.70 -9.45 -16.43
C TRP A 466 -16.86 -8.16 -16.46
N CYS A 467 -16.83 -7.40 -15.37
CA CYS A 467 -16.02 -6.18 -15.26
C CYS A 467 -14.53 -6.48 -15.44
N ILE A 468 -14.02 -7.52 -14.77
CA ILE A 468 -12.63 -7.94 -14.88
C ILE A 468 -12.28 -8.27 -16.33
N ALA A 469 -13.12 -9.06 -17.02
CA ALA A 469 -12.90 -9.43 -18.41
C ALA A 469 -12.92 -8.21 -19.35
N GLU A 470 -13.88 -7.30 -19.18
CA GLU A 470 -13.99 -6.08 -19.97
C GLU A 470 -12.78 -5.16 -19.77
N PHE A 471 -12.42 -4.86 -18.52
CA PHE A 471 -11.32 -3.94 -18.21
C PHE A 471 -9.97 -4.50 -18.59
N GLU A 472 -9.77 -5.81 -18.50
CA GLU A 472 -8.54 -6.45 -18.94
C GLU A 472 -8.35 -6.32 -20.46
N ASN A 473 -9.41 -6.57 -21.24
CA ASN A 473 -9.37 -6.42 -22.69
C ASN A 473 -9.07 -4.97 -23.11
N ILE A 474 -9.74 -4.00 -22.47
CA ILE A 474 -9.47 -2.58 -22.73
C ILE A 474 -8.01 -2.23 -22.39
N ARG A 475 -7.49 -2.75 -21.27
CA ARG A 475 -6.11 -2.50 -20.85
C ARG A 475 -5.09 -3.12 -21.81
N GLU A 476 -5.32 -4.34 -22.28
CA GLU A 476 -4.47 -4.99 -23.28
C GLU A 476 -4.46 -4.22 -24.59
N THR A 477 -5.64 -3.83 -25.07
CA THR A 477 -5.77 -3.00 -26.29
C THR A 477 -4.99 -1.70 -26.15
N ASN A 478 -5.13 -1.00 -25.02
CA ASN A 478 -4.39 0.23 -24.75
C ASN A 478 -2.87 0.00 -24.67
N LYS A 479 -2.42 -1.12 -24.11
CA LYS A 479 -0.99 -1.49 -24.09
C LYS A 479 -0.46 -1.74 -25.50
N MET A 480 -1.22 -2.44 -26.35
CA MET A 480 -0.84 -2.69 -27.75
C MET A 480 -0.75 -1.38 -28.54
N VAL A 481 -1.71 -0.47 -28.37
CA VAL A 481 -1.70 0.85 -29.02
C VAL A 481 -0.47 1.66 -28.59
N ARG A 482 -0.19 1.74 -27.28
CA ARG A 482 1.00 2.46 -26.77
C ARG A 482 2.31 1.85 -27.28
N TYR A 483 2.38 0.52 -27.35
CA TYR A 483 3.55 -0.18 -27.88
C TYR A 483 3.76 0.14 -29.37
N ALA A 484 2.69 0.12 -30.18
CA ALA A 484 2.74 0.49 -31.59
C ALA A 484 3.17 1.96 -31.78
N GLN A 485 2.66 2.89 -30.97
CA GLN A 485 3.06 4.30 -30.99
C GLN A 485 4.55 4.49 -30.63
N ASN A 486 5.03 3.78 -29.60
CA ASN A 486 6.44 3.83 -29.21
C ASN A 486 7.36 3.29 -30.32
N LEU A 487 6.98 2.21 -31.00
CA LEU A 487 7.72 1.69 -32.15
C LEU A 487 7.73 2.66 -33.33
N ALA A 488 6.58 3.26 -33.65
CA ALA A 488 6.49 4.27 -34.70
C ALA A 488 7.41 5.47 -34.40
N SER A 489 7.39 5.99 -33.17
CA SER A 489 8.24 7.12 -32.76
C SER A 489 9.73 6.80 -32.83
N LYS A 490 10.17 5.59 -32.43
CA LYS A 490 11.57 5.19 -32.50
C LYS A 490 12.08 5.06 -33.93
N ASN A 491 11.23 4.62 -34.85
CA ASN A 491 11.59 4.55 -36.27
C ASN A 491 11.69 5.94 -36.90
N ASP A 492 10.91 6.92 -36.44
CA ASP A 492 11.01 8.32 -36.90
C ASP A 492 12.35 8.95 -36.49
N TYR A 493 12.77 8.77 -35.24
CA TYR A 493 14.08 9.25 -34.75
C TYR A 493 15.29 8.55 -35.38
N MET A 494 15.12 7.39 -36.02
CA MET A 494 16.19 6.68 -36.74
C MET A 494 16.20 7.01 -38.24
N ALA A 495 15.16 7.70 -38.73
CA ALA A 495 15.02 8.10 -40.14
C ALA A 495 15.48 9.56 -40.40
N GLU A 496 15.57 10.39 -39.35
CA GLU A 496 16.36 11.64 -39.32
C GLU A 496 17.82 11.36 -38.98
#